data_AF-A0A348RXL3-F1
#
_entry.id   AF-A0A348RXL3-F1
#
_cell.length_a   1.000
_cell.length_b   1.000
_cell.length_c   1.000
_cell.angle_alpha   90.00
_cell.angle_beta   90.00
_cell.angle_gamma   90.00
#
_symmetry.space_group_name_H-M   'P 1'
#
loop_
_entity.id
_entity.type
_entity.pdbx_description
1 polymer ?
#
loop_
_entity_poly.entity_id
_entity_poly.type
_entity_poly.pdbx_seq_one_letter_code
_entity_poly.pdbx_strand_id
1 'polypeptide(L)'
;MQSQMKYAILWITVCIALCNSRASAEHLVLDADTQINLPSGFDAELLYEVPASQGSWVAMAFDPKGRLIVSDQDDKGVFRLTLTETEGAGVRVEHLEGFPYLPINWGRRRVGGALGFLYAFDSLYMSSMKGFYRIRDTDGDDTFDEFTLLKQLGVGYEHSAHSI
;
A
#
# COMPACT_ATOMS: atom_id res chain seq x y z
N MET A 1 54.34 6.46 29.02
CA MET A 1 53.80 5.86 27.76
C MET A 1 52.85 4.67 28.00
N GLN A 2 53.08 3.80 28.99
CA GLN A 2 52.18 2.65 29.29
C GLN A 2 50.78 2.99 29.83
N SER A 3 50.59 4.16 30.45
CA SER A 3 49.29 4.55 31.04
C SER A 3 48.23 4.92 29.98
N GLN A 4 48.62 5.64 28.92
CA GLN A 4 47.71 6.07 27.84
C GLN A 4 47.19 4.90 26.98
N MET A 5 47.97 3.82 26.85
CA MET A 5 47.55 2.59 26.16
C MET A 5 46.44 1.83 26.91
N LYS A 6 46.39 1.89 28.24
CA LYS A 6 45.38 1.17 29.04
C LYS A 6 43.99 1.78 28.87
N TYR A 7 43.90 3.10 28.78
CA TYR A 7 42.63 3.79 28.55
C TYR A 7 42.16 3.59 27.10
N ALA A 8 43.04 3.61 26.10
CA ALA A 8 42.67 3.35 24.71
C ALA A 8 42.08 1.94 24.51
N ILE A 9 42.61 0.92 25.18
CA ILE A 9 42.08 -0.46 25.13
C ILE A 9 40.73 -0.56 25.87
N LEU A 10 40.57 0.17 26.99
CA LEU A 10 39.31 0.19 27.74
C LEU A 10 38.16 0.82 26.93
N TRP A 11 38.43 1.88 26.15
CA TRP A 11 37.43 2.52 25.29
C TRP A 11 37.06 1.70 24.06
N ILE A 12 38.03 0.99 23.44
CA ILE A 12 37.75 0.10 22.29
C ILE A 12 36.87 -1.09 22.71
N THR A 13 37.08 -1.63 23.92
CA THR A 13 36.28 -2.77 24.42
C THR A 13 34.84 -2.36 24.76
N VAL A 14 34.62 -1.13 25.24
CA VAL A 14 33.27 -0.59 25.53
C VAL A 14 32.47 -0.33 24.23
N CYS A 15 33.12 0.16 23.16
CA CYS A 15 32.44 0.37 21.87
C CYS A 15 32.02 -0.94 21.18
N ILE A 16 32.80 -2.03 21.34
CA ILE A 16 32.44 -3.34 20.77
C ILE A 16 31.27 -3.98 21.55
N ALA A 17 31.19 -3.78 22.87
CA ALA A 17 30.08 -4.27 23.68
C ALA A 17 28.74 -3.57 23.37
N LEU A 18 28.79 -2.27 23.03
CA LEU A 18 27.60 -1.49 22.64
C LEU A 18 27.13 -1.75 21.20
N CYS A 19 28.01 -2.18 20.29
CA CYS A 19 27.60 -2.68 18.96
C CYS A 19 27.03 -4.11 18.99
N ASN A 20 27.22 -4.84 20.10
CA ASN A 20 26.73 -6.20 20.29
C ASN A 20 25.39 -6.29 21.01
N SER A 21 24.64 -5.19 21.13
CA SER A 21 23.19 -5.31 21.18
C SER A 21 22.74 -5.89 19.83
N ARG A 22 22.84 -7.22 19.73
CA ARG A 22 22.22 -8.00 18.68
C ARG A 22 20.79 -7.46 18.58
N ALA A 23 20.47 -6.82 17.45
CA ALA A 23 19.14 -6.99 16.92
C ALA A 23 18.90 -8.49 17.01
N SER A 24 17.96 -8.91 17.87
CA SER A 24 17.50 -10.29 17.84
C SER A 24 17.16 -10.54 16.38
N ALA A 25 17.88 -11.44 15.71
CA ALA A 25 17.47 -11.86 14.38
C ALA A 25 16.03 -12.31 14.56
N GLU A 26 15.07 -11.57 14.01
CA GLU A 26 13.66 -11.94 14.11
C GLU A 26 13.57 -13.37 13.56
N HIS A 27 13.16 -14.29 14.42
CA HIS A 27 13.00 -15.68 14.04
C HIS A 27 11.75 -15.74 13.15
N LEU A 28 11.96 -15.68 11.84
CA LEU A 28 10.91 -15.88 10.87
C LEU A 28 10.43 -17.33 10.96
N VAL A 29 9.11 -17.51 11.01
CA VAL A 29 8.40 -18.79 11.02
C VAL A 29 7.60 -18.87 9.74
N LEU A 30 7.69 -20.01 9.03
CA LEU A 30 6.85 -20.25 7.87
C LEU A 30 5.41 -20.44 8.34
N ASP A 31 4.52 -19.56 7.88
CA ASP A 31 3.10 -19.68 8.10
C ASP A 31 2.52 -20.82 7.24
N ALA A 32 1.76 -21.72 7.86
CA ALA A 32 1.28 -22.93 7.22
C ALA A 32 0.16 -22.65 6.20
N ASP A 33 -0.66 -21.63 6.46
CA ASP A 33 -1.84 -21.34 5.66
C ASP A 33 -1.49 -20.53 4.41
N THR A 34 -0.56 -19.60 4.53
CA THR A 34 -0.17 -18.69 3.43
C THR A 34 1.18 -19.02 2.78
N GLN A 35 2.01 -19.87 3.40
CA GLN A 35 3.38 -20.16 2.96
C GLN A 35 4.31 -18.93 2.97
N ILE A 36 3.99 -17.92 3.77
CA ILE A 36 4.81 -16.72 3.95
C ILE A 36 5.68 -16.88 5.20
N ASN A 37 6.94 -16.44 5.15
CA ASN A 37 7.78 -16.38 6.34
C ASN A 37 7.45 -15.11 7.14
N LEU A 38 6.90 -15.28 8.34
CA LEU A 38 6.44 -14.19 9.21
C LEU A 38 7.30 -14.09 10.47
N PRO A 39 7.52 -12.89 11.04
CA PRO A 39 8.12 -12.76 12.35
C PRO A 39 7.31 -13.53 13.41
N SER A 40 8.00 -14.12 14.40
CA SER A 40 7.33 -14.86 15.46
C SER A 40 6.27 -14.00 16.19
N GLY A 41 5.06 -14.55 16.33
CA GLY A 41 3.91 -13.87 16.94
C GLY A 41 2.98 -13.18 15.94
N PHE A 42 3.31 -13.17 14.65
CA PHE A 42 2.43 -12.74 13.57
C PHE A 42 1.73 -13.94 12.91
N ASP A 43 0.59 -13.66 12.30
CA ASP A 43 -0.26 -14.57 11.56
C ASP A 43 -0.66 -13.91 10.24
N ALA A 44 -0.95 -14.70 9.20
CA ALA A 44 -1.40 -14.20 7.91
C ALA A 44 -2.55 -15.03 7.37
N GLU A 45 -3.51 -14.38 6.74
CA GLU A 45 -4.67 -15.02 6.14
C GLU A 45 -4.83 -14.57 4.69
N LEU A 46 -5.09 -15.51 3.78
CA LEU A 46 -5.49 -15.18 2.41
C LEU A 46 -6.96 -14.78 2.39
N LEU A 47 -7.23 -13.48 2.35
CA LEU A 47 -8.59 -12.93 2.28
C LEU A 47 -9.17 -12.99 0.86
N TYR A 48 -8.33 -12.69 -0.16
CA TYR A 48 -8.80 -12.59 -1.53
C TYR A 48 -7.65 -12.78 -2.53
N GLU A 49 -7.86 -13.64 -3.53
CA GLU A 49 -6.97 -13.77 -4.70
C GLU A 49 -7.53 -12.93 -5.85
N VAL A 50 -6.75 -11.94 -6.31
CA VAL A 50 -7.19 -11.02 -7.38
C VAL A 50 -7.22 -11.77 -8.72
N PRO A 51 -8.39 -11.96 -9.35
CA PRO A 51 -8.47 -12.61 -10.65
C PRO A 51 -7.92 -11.70 -11.75
N ALA A 52 -7.44 -12.30 -12.84
CA ALA A 52 -6.90 -11.57 -13.99
C ALA A 52 -7.88 -10.54 -14.60
N SER A 53 -9.19 -10.73 -14.41
CA SER A 53 -10.22 -9.76 -14.82
C SER A 53 -10.17 -8.45 -14.05
N GLN A 54 -9.55 -8.42 -12.87
CA GLN A 54 -9.40 -7.25 -11.99
C GLN A 54 -7.98 -6.65 -12.02
N GLY A 55 -7.07 -7.26 -12.79
CA GLY A 55 -5.75 -6.70 -13.06
C GLY A 55 -4.75 -6.93 -11.93
N SER A 56 -3.82 -5.99 -11.77
CA SER A 56 -2.79 -6.02 -10.73
C SER A 56 -3.01 -4.86 -9.78
N TRP A 57 -3.54 -5.14 -8.60
CA TRP A 57 -3.82 -4.09 -7.61
C TRP A 57 -2.52 -3.51 -7.03
N VAL A 58 -2.36 -2.20 -7.13
CA VAL A 58 -1.13 -1.49 -6.72
C VAL A 58 -1.38 -0.34 -5.75
N ALA A 59 -2.63 0.13 -5.63
CA ALA A 59 -3.03 1.16 -4.68
C ALA A 59 -4.12 0.61 -3.74
N MET A 60 -4.08 1.02 -2.47
CA MET A 60 -5.14 0.70 -1.51
C MET A 60 -5.31 1.79 -0.44
N ALA A 61 -6.54 1.97 0.05
CA ALA A 61 -6.84 2.74 1.26
C ALA A 61 -8.11 2.21 1.93
N PHE A 62 -8.21 2.34 3.26
CA PHE A 62 -9.47 2.11 3.97
C PHE A 62 -10.41 3.31 3.78
N ASP A 63 -11.68 3.04 3.56
CA ASP A 63 -12.74 4.04 3.66
C ASP A 63 -13.25 4.19 5.12
N PRO A 64 -14.09 5.18 5.44
CA PRO A 64 -14.60 5.38 6.80
C PRO A 64 -15.45 4.24 7.36
N LYS A 65 -15.88 3.31 6.51
CA LYS A 65 -16.66 2.12 6.89
C LYS A 65 -15.76 0.89 7.08
N GLY A 66 -14.44 1.04 6.98
CA GLY A 66 -13.48 -0.05 7.14
C GLY A 66 -13.34 -0.95 5.92
N ARG A 67 -13.87 -0.54 4.76
CA ARG A 67 -13.72 -1.28 3.49
C ARG A 67 -12.46 -0.82 2.77
N LEU A 68 -11.88 -1.68 1.94
CA LEU A 68 -10.71 -1.32 1.12
C LEU A 68 -11.17 -0.76 -0.23
N ILE A 69 -10.63 0.38 -0.62
CA ILE A 69 -10.66 0.87 -2.01
C ILE A 69 -9.33 0.50 -2.64
N VAL A 70 -9.35 -0.21 -3.76
CA VAL A 70 -8.15 -0.75 -4.43
C VAL A 70 -8.17 -0.42 -5.91
N SER A 71 -7.00 -0.24 -6.53
CA SER A 71 -6.91 0.04 -7.96
C SER A 71 -5.93 -0.88 -8.64
N ASP A 72 -6.34 -1.36 -9.82
CA ASP A 72 -5.44 -1.90 -10.82
C ASP A 72 -4.43 -0.84 -11.30
N GLN A 73 -3.25 -1.29 -11.72
CA GLN A 73 -2.19 -0.48 -12.31
C GLN A 73 -2.55 0.03 -13.73
N ASP A 74 -3.21 -0.82 -14.52
CA ASP A 74 -3.34 -0.62 -15.96
C ASP A 74 -4.70 -0.04 -16.37
N ASP A 75 -5.73 -0.86 -16.60
CA ASP A 75 -7.01 -0.46 -17.20
C ASP A 75 -8.27 -1.16 -16.64
N LYS A 76 -8.15 -1.96 -15.58
CA LYS A 76 -9.28 -2.67 -14.95
C LYS A 76 -10.06 -1.81 -13.97
N GLY A 77 -9.49 -0.67 -13.58
CA GLY A 77 -10.17 0.34 -12.78
C GLY A 77 -10.03 0.14 -11.28
N VAL A 78 -11.01 0.68 -10.56
CA VAL A 78 -11.02 0.74 -9.10
C VAL A 78 -12.11 -0.18 -8.57
N PHE A 79 -11.83 -0.83 -7.46
CA PHE A 79 -12.74 -1.75 -6.80
C PHE A 79 -12.89 -1.36 -5.33
N ARG A 80 -14.01 -1.76 -4.74
CA ARG A 80 -14.24 -1.75 -3.30
C ARG A 80 -14.34 -3.17 -2.81
N LEU A 81 -13.58 -3.46 -1.77
CA LEU A 81 -13.50 -4.75 -1.12
C LEU A 81 -14.05 -4.63 0.29
N THR A 82 -15.13 -5.36 0.57
CA THR A 82 -15.77 -5.43 1.87
C THR A 82 -15.44 -6.76 2.51
N LEU A 83 -14.75 -6.72 3.65
CA LEU A 83 -14.52 -7.88 4.50
C LEU A 83 -15.81 -8.18 5.28
N THR A 84 -16.27 -9.43 5.25
CA THR A 84 -17.40 -9.84 6.09
C THR A 84 -16.87 -10.37 7.41
N GLU A 85 -17.43 -9.91 8.53
CA GLU A 85 -17.04 -10.38 9.87
C GLU A 85 -17.47 -11.84 10.16
N THR A 86 -18.37 -12.39 9.35
CA THR A 86 -18.83 -13.76 9.50
C THR A 86 -17.79 -14.73 8.94
N GLU A 87 -17.27 -15.62 9.80
CA GLU A 87 -16.42 -16.74 9.37
C GLU A 87 -17.07 -17.48 8.18
N GLY A 88 -16.33 -17.59 7.08
CA GLY A 88 -16.75 -18.29 5.86
C GLY A 88 -17.70 -17.52 4.93
N ALA A 89 -18.12 -16.29 5.26
CA ALA A 89 -18.97 -15.49 4.36
C ALA A 89 -18.19 -14.80 3.22
N GLY A 90 -16.85 -14.87 3.25
CA GLY A 90 -15.97 -14.48 2.15
C GLY A 90 -15.80 -12.97 1.99
N VAL A 91 -15.34 -12.57 0.82
CA VAL A 91 -15.07 -11.17 0.51
C VAL A 91 -16.00 -10.71 -0.61
N ARG A 92 -16.64 -9.54 -0.43
CA ARG A 92 -17.40 -8.90 -1.52
C ARG A 92 -16.49 -7.90 -2.23
N VAL A 93 -16.35 -8.06 -3.54
CA VAL A 93 -15.64 -7.11 -4.40
C VAL A 93 -16.60 -6.53 -5.41
N GLU A 94 -16.69 -5.21 -5.46
CA GLU A 94 -17.51 -4.45 -6.41
C GLU A 94 -16.64 -3.48 -7.20
N HIS A 95 -16.91 -3.34 -8.50
CA HIS A 95 -16.23 -2.36 -9.35
C HIS A 95 -16.83 -0.97 -9.10
N LEU A 96 -15.97 0.05 -9.03
CA LEU A 96 -16.37 1.43 -8.84
C LEU A 96 -16.17 2.22 -10.14
N GLU A 97 -17.24 2.88 -10.56
CA GLU A 97 -17.27 3.67 -11.80
C GLU A 97 -16.81 5.12 -11.59
N GLY A 98 -16.54 5.81 -12.69
CA GLY A 98 -16.30 7.27 -12.71
C GLY A 98 -14.87 7.71 -12.38
N PHE A 99 -14.00 6.81 -11.91
CA PHE A 99 -12.61 7.15 -11.59
C PHE A 99 -11.83 7.67 -12.82
N PRO A 100 -11.07 8.78 -12.68
CA PRO A 100 -10.32 9.36 -13.79
C PRO A 100 -9.29 8.40 -14.38
N TYR A 101 -9.36 8.19 -15.69
CA TYR A 101 -8.43 7.33 -16.42
C TYR A 101 -7.62 8.14 -17.45
N LEU A 102 -6.35 8.36 -17.17
CA LEU A 102 -5.42 9.11 -18.03
C LEU A 102 -4.19 8.26 -18.38
N PRO A 103 -4.32 7.29 -19.29
CA PRO A 103 -3.24 6.35 -19.57
C PRO A 103 -2.01 7.02 -20.18
N ILE A 104 -0.86 6.41 -19.92
CA ILE A 104 0.42 6.68 -20.59
C ILE A 104 0.91 5.41 -21.27
N ASN A 105 1.67 5.58 -22.34
CA ASN A 105 2.42 4.47 -22.94
C ASN A 105 3.66 4.22 -22.08
N TRP A 106 3.81 2.98 -21.59
CA TRP A 106 4.94 2.53 -20.80
C TRP A 106 5.56 1.29 -21.45
N GLY A 107 6.53 1.52 -22.33
CA GLY A 107 7.08 0.48 -23.19
C GLY A 107 6.00 -0.09 -24.12
N ARG A 108 5.68 -1.38 -23.95
CA ARG A 108 4.61 -2.08 -24.70
C ARG A 108 3.26 -2.11 -23.97
N ARG A 109 3.19 -1.54 -22.76
CA ARG A 109 2.00 -1.54 -21.89
C ARG A 109 1.41 -0.14 -21.79
N ARG A 110 0.18 -0.06 -21.30
CA ARG A 110 -0.47 1.20 -20.92
C ARG A 110 -0.77 1.19 -19.43
N VAL A 111 -0.23 2.17 -18.72
CA VAL A 111 -0.47 2.38 -17.29
C VAL A 111 -1.40 3.57 -17.15
N GLY A 112 -2.48 3.44 -16.39
CA GLY A 112 -3.43 4.53 -16.23
C GLY A 112 -4.35 4.45 -15.03
N GLY A 113 -4.27 3.38 -14.24
CA GLY A 113 -4.99 3.26 -12.98
C GLY A 113 -4.51 4.23 -11.91
N ALA A 114 -5.18 4.21 -10.76
CA ALA A 114 -4.68 4.88 -9.58
C ALA A 114 -3.47 4.13 -9.04
N LEU A 115 -2.41 4.86 -8.73
CA LEU A 115 -1.17 4.31 -8.21
C LEU A 115 -1.02 4.58 -6.70
N GLY A 116 -1.64 5.64 -6.19
CA GLY A 116 -1.73 5.92 -4.76
C GLY A 116 -3.15 6.27 -4.36
N PHE A 117 -3.51 5.85 -3.15
CA PHE A 117 -4.73 6.24 -2.46
C PHE A 117 -4.43 6.67 -1.03
N LEU A 118 -5.17 7.67 -0.57
CA LEU A 118 -5.23 8.06 0.83
C LEU A 118 -6.65 8.53 1.12
N TYR A 119 -7.31 7.93 2.09
CA TYR A 119 -8.55 8.50 2.62
C TYR A 119 -8.21 9.42 3.79
N ALA A 120 -8.57 10.70 3.66
CA ALA A 120 -8.36 11.70 4.70
C ALA A 120 -9.35 12.86 4.49
N PHE A 121 -9.61 13.64 5.55
CA PHE A 121 -10.42 14.86 5.44
C PHE A 121 -11.77 14.66 4.71
N ASP A 122 -12.44 13.55 5.00
CA ASP A 122 -13.72 13.14 4.39
C ASP A 122 -13.66 13.05 2.85
N SER A 123 -12.52 12.61 2.32
CA SER A 123 -12.29 12.46 0.88
C SER A 123 -11.32 11.34 0.59
N LEU A 124 -11.52 10.67 -0.55
CA LEU A 124 -10.51 9.81 -1.13
C LEU A 124 -9.59 10.66 -2.02
N TYR A 125 -8.31 10.68 -1.70
CA TYR A 125 -7.28 11.27 -2.55
C TYR A 125 -6.69 10.19 -3.44
N MET A 126 -6.51 10.52 -4.71
CA MET A 126 -6.01 9.61 -5.74
C MET A 126 -4.85 10.26 -6.48
N SER A 127 -3.75 9.54 -6.63
CA SER A 127 -2.66 9.89 -7.55
C SER A 127 -2.64 8.90 -8.72
N SER A 128 -2.44 9.43 -9.91
CA SER A 128 -2.12 8.68 -11.12
C SER A 128 -0.85 9.23 -11.74
N MET A 129 -0.40 8.64 -12.85
CA MET A 129 0.76 9.14 -13.60
C MET A 129 0.64 10.60 -14.06
N LYS A 130 -0.56 11.17 -14.11
CA LYS A 130 -0.84 12.50 -14.69
C LYS A 130 -1.63 13.44 -13.79
N GLY A 131 -2.19 12.97 -12.68
CA GLY A 131 -3.06 13.80 -11.89
C GLY A 131 -3.15 13.38 -10.43
N PHE A 132 -3.39 14.38 -9.60
CA PHE A 132 -3.76 14.23 -8.21
C PHE A 132 -5.18 14.75 -8.03
N TYR A 133 -6.06 13.92 -7.50
CA TYR A 133 -7.50 14.14 -7.46
C TYR A 133 -8.03 14.05 -6.02
N ARG A 134 -9.10 14.79 -5.76
CA ARG A 134 -9.99 14.60 -4.61
C ARG A 134 -11.30 14.00 -5.11
N ILE A 135 -11.70 12.92 -4.47
CA ILE A 135 -12.86 12.11 -4.84
C ILE A 135 -13.81 12.04 -3.65
N ARG A 136 -15.10 12.30 -3.90
CA ARG A 136 -16.12 12.38 -2.85
C ARG A 136 -17.42 11.71 -3.29
N ASP A 137 -18.17 11.28 -2.30
CA ASP A 137 -19.60 11.01 -2.36
C ASP A 137 -20.28 12.28 -1.80
N THR A 138 -21.05 13.00 -2.63
CA THR A 138 -21.64 14.30 -2.27
C THR A 138 -23.12 14.23 -1.94
N ASP A 139 -23.79 13.11 -2.20
CA ASP A 139 -25.20 12.90 -1.92
C ASP A 139 -25.47 11.84 -0.83
N GLY A 140 -24.43 11.13 -0.39
CA GLY A 140 -24.47 10.17 0.70
C GLY A 140 -25.03 8.80 0.32
N ASP A 141 -25.06 8.47 -0.98
CA ASP A 141 -25.58 7.21 -1.50
C ASP A 141 -24.57 6.04 -1.45
N ASP A 142 -23.37 6.29 -0.89
CA ASP A 142 -22.25 5.36 -0.80
C ASP A 142 -21.48 5.14 -2.12
N THR A 143 -21.71 5.99 -3.12
CA THR A 143 -21.02 5.99 -4.42
C THR A 143 -20.24 7.28 -4.60
N PHE A 144 -19.04 7.19 -5.18
CA PHE A 144 -18.30 8.39 -5.53
C PHE A 144 -18.92 9.06 -6.77
N ASP A 145 -19.17 10.36 -6.68
CA ASP A 145 -19.87 11.16 -7.70
C ASP A 145 -19.08 12.42 -8.12
N GLU A 146 -18.19 12.93 -7.28
CA GLU A 146 -17.33 14.08 -7.56
C GLU A 146 -15.87 13.64 -7.73
N PHE A 147 -15.27 13.99 -8.88
CA PHE A 147 -13.87 13.70 -9.20
C PHE A 147 -13.13 14.99 -9.57
N THR A 148 -12.60 15.69 -8.56
CA THR A 148 -11.94 16.99 -8.75
C THR A 148 -10.44 16.83 -8.95
N LEU A 149 -9.90 17.27 -10.09
CA LEU A 149 -8.45 17.39 -10.28
C LEU A 149 -7.91 18.53 -9.42
N LEU A 150 -7.06 18.22 -8.45
CA LEU A 150 -6.38 19.21 -7.62
C LEU A 150 -5.09 19.70 -8.27
N LYS A 151 -4.33 18.78 -8.89
CA LYS A 151 -3.05 19.10 -9.51
C LYS A 151 -2.76 18.16 -10.67
N GLN A 152 -2.42 18.72 -11.82
CA GLN A 152 -1.79 17.94 -12.88
C GLN A 152 -0.36 17.56 -12.44
N LEU A 153 -0.06 16.28 -12.51
CA LEU A 153 1.26 15.73 -12.23
C LEU A 153 2.03 15.58 -13.55
N GLY A 154 3.36 15.76 -13.47
CA GLY A 154 4.24 15.42 -14.58
C GLY A 154 4.39 13.91 -14.68
N VAL A 155 4.56 13.39 -15.89
CA VAL A 155 4.83 11.97 -16.11
C VAL A 155 6.27 11.68 -15.65
N GLY A 156 6.41 11.18 -14.43
CA GLY A 156 7.68 10.75 -13.83
C GLY A 156 7.98 9.28 -14.10
N TYR A 157 8.73 8.64 -13.20
CA TYR A 157 8.83 7.17 -13.19
C TYR A 157 7.57 6.58 -12.54
N GLU A 158 7.20 5.34 -12.90
CA GLU A 158 5.96 4.71 -12.42
C GLU A 158 5.89 4.64 -10.88
N HIS A 159 7.03 4.39 -10.21
CA HIS A 159 7.12 4.41 -8.75
C HIS A 159 6.87 5.77 -8.08
N SER A 160 6.88 6.89 -8.82
CA SER A 160 6.77 8.23 -8.22
C SER A 160 5.37 8.60 -7.76
N ALA A 161 4.33 7.90 -8.20
CA ALA A 161 2.92 8.23 -7.90
C ALA A 161 2.25 7.27 -6.91
N HIS A 162 3.01 6.37 -6.26
CA HIS A 162 2.47 5.33 -5.36
C HIS A 162 2.23 5.78 -3.90
N SER A 163 2.65 6.99 -3.53
CA SER A 163 2.48 7.53 -2.18
C SER A 163 1.78 8.88 -2.22
N ILE A 164 0.83 9.06 -1.30
CA ILE A 164 0.12 10.31 -1.02
C ILE A 164 0.34 10.67 0.45
#